data_AF-H2XVP3-F1
#
_entry.id   AF-H2XVP3-F1
#
_cell.length_a   1.000
_cell.length_b   1.000
_cell.length_c   1.000
_cell.angle_alpha   90.00
_cell.angle_beta   90.00
_cell.angle_gamma   90.00
#
_symmetry.space_group_name_H-M   'P 1'
#
loop_
_entity.id
_entity.type
_entity.pdbx_description
1 polymer ?
#
loop_
_entity_poly.entity_id
_entity_poly.type
_entity_poly.pdbx_seq_one_letter_code
_entity_poly.pdbx_strand_id
1 'polypeptide(L)'
;MNSDKLRALRKLLPDKEEIKVLKGFQGNIASLDTAETFFVHVINVPYYVIRIDAMLLREEFDHAMSQVEQSISVLLRAIKELRQCFALPTILHFVLQAGNYLNRGAAFGNAVGFRLASLKTLTDTKANKPGMTLMHYVAMVIIFT
;
A
#
# COMPACT_ATOMS: atom_id res chain seq x y z
N MET A 1 21.74 13.87 -12.07
CA MET A 1 20.78 14.73 -11.34
C MET A 1 19.84 13.79 -10.63
N ASN A 2 19.62 13.94 -9.31
CA ASN A 2 18.75 13.02 -8.55
C ASN A 2 17.26 13.33 -8.81
N SER A 3 16.38 12.43 -8.39
CA SER A 3 14.93 12.54 -8.56
C SER A 3 14.35 13.85 -8.02
N ASP A 4 14.80 14.34 -6.86
CA ASP A 4 14.30 15.60 -6.28
C ASP A 4 14.58 16.82 -7.16
N LYS A 5 15.80 16.93 -7.70
CA LYS A 5 16.15 18.00 -8.63
C LYS A 5 15.39 17.90 -9.94
N LEU A 6 15.17 16.68 -10.44
CA LEU A 6 14.37 16.46 -11.64
C LEU A 6 12.89 16.82 -11.42
N ARG A 7 12.30 16.51 -10.26
CA ARG A 7 10.93 16.91 -9.89
C ARG A 7 10.82 18.42 -9.76
N ALA A 8 11.81 19.06 -9.13
CA ALA A 8 11.86 20.51 -9.03
C ALA A 8 11.94 21.14 -10.44
N LEU A 9 12.86 20.68 -11.29
CA LEU A 9 12.96 21.14 -12.68
C LEU A 9 11.64 20.94 -13.43
N ARG A 10 11.00 19.78 -13.29
CA ARG A 10 9.74 19.46 -13.95
C ARG A 10 8.60 20.41 -13.56
N LYS A 11 8.54 20.81 -12.28
CA LYS A 11 7.57 21.77 -11.74
C LYS A 11 7.86 23.21 -12.17
N LEU A 12 9.12 23.56 -12.37
CA LEU A 12 9.59 24.88 -12.76
C LEU A 12 9.63 25.10 -14.28
N LEU A 13 9.25 24.09 -15.08
CA LEU A 13 9.24 24.26 -16.53
C LEU A 13 8.30 25.39 -16.93
N PRO A 14 8.73 26.24 -17.90
CA PRO A 14 7.92 27.37 -18.34
C PRO A 14 6.62 26.88 -18.99
N ASP A 15 5.57 27.68 -18.85
CA ASP A 15 4.28 27.43 -19.48
C ASP A 15 4.30 27.74 -20.98
N LYS A 16 3.16 27.53 -21.66
CA LYS A 16 3.08 27.71 -23.11
C LYS A 16 3.31 29.15 -23.56
N GLU A 17 2.89 30.14 -22.78
CA GLU A 17 3.06 31.56 -23.12
C GLU A 17 4.50 31.99 -22.85
N GLU A 18 5.09 31.58 -21.72
CA GLU A 18 6.49 31.82 -21.41
C GLU A 18 7.42 31.20 -22.46
N ILE A 19 7.13 29.98 -22.93
CA ILE A 19 7.87 29.34 -24.02
C ILE A 19 7.81 30.17 -25.31
N LYS A 20 6.65 30.74 -25.67
CA LYS A 20 6.52 31.58 -26.86
C LYS A 20 7.37 32.84 -26.73
N VAL A 21 7.35 33.48 -25.56
CA VAL A 21 8.15 34.68 -25.29
C VAL A 21 9.64 34.35 -25.40
N LEU A 22 10.10 33.30 -24.73
CA LEU A 22 11.51 32.89 -24.73
C LEU A 22 11.99 32.46 -26.13
N LYS A 23 11.16 31.78 -26.92
CA LYS A 23 11.49 31.42 -28.31
C LYS A 23 11.43 32.59 -29.29
N GLY A 24 10.59 33.58 -29.00
CA GLY A 24 10.42 34.78 -29.82
C GLY A 24 11.48 35.85 -29.57
N PHE A 25 12.33 35.68 -28.56
CA PHE A 25 13.39 36.63 -28.23
C PHE A 25 14.47 36.66 -29.32
N GLN A 26 14.63 37.82 -29.97
CA GLN A 26 15.62 38.06 -31.03
C GLN A 26 16.84 38.86 -30.56
N GLY A 27 16.90 39.19 -29.27
CA GLY A 27 18.02 39.92 -28.68
C GLY A 27 19.23 39.03 -28.41
N ASN A 28 20.26 39.60 -27.78
CA ASN A 28 21.42 38.84 -27.36
C ASN A 28 21.06 37.95 -26.16
N ILE A 29 21.10 36.63 -26.31
CA ILE A 29 20.83 35.68 -25.21
C ILE A 29 21.77 35.95 -24.01
N ALA A 30 23.00 36.40 -24.25
CA ALA A 30 23.95 36.71 -23.18
C ALA A 30 23.57 37.95 -22.33
N SER A 31 22.56 38.72 -22.74
CA SER A 31 22.02 39.82 -21.92
C SER A 31 20.82 39.41 -21.05
N LEU A 32 20.31 38.19 -21.21
CA LEU A 32 19.24 37.66 -20.36
C LEU A 32 19.78 37.30 -18.98
N ASP A 33 18.89 37.21 -17.99
CA ASP A 33 19.30 36.74 -16.67
C ASP A 33 19.66 35.23 -16.69
N THR A 34 20.17 34.74 -15.55
CA THR A 34 20.61 33.34 -15.44
C THR A 34 19.45 32.35 -15.62
N ALA A 35 18.25 32.67 -15.13
CA ALA A 35 17.09 31.78 -15.18
C ALA A 35 16.50 31.73 -16.59
N GLU A 36 16.35 32.88 -17.25
CA GLU A 36 15.90 33.01 -18.63
C GLU A 36 16.87 32.30 -19.58
N THR A 37 18.17 32.53 -19.43
CA THR A 37 19.22 31.86 -20.23
C THR A 37 19.14 30.34 -20.07
N PHE A 38 18.95 29.86 -18.84
CA PHE A 38 18.79 28.44 -18.56
C PHE A 38 17.57 27.85 -19.29
N PHE A 39 16.40 28.50 -19.22
CA PHE A 39 15.21 27.99 -19.87
C PHE A 39 15.27 28.06 -21.40
N VAL A 40 15.90 29.09 -21.99
CA VAL A 40 16.17 29.13 -23.43
C VAL A 40 16.97 27.90 -23.87
N HIS A 41 17.98 27.48 -23.10
CA HIS A 41 18.71 26.26 -23.42
C HIS A 41 17.86 24.99 -23.25
N VAL A 42 17.07 24.89 -22.17
CA VAL A 42 16.21 23.72 -21.91
C VAL A 42 15.14 23.53 -22.99
N ILE A 43 14.42 24.59 -23.37
CA ILE A 43 13.30 24.50 -24.35
C ILE A 43 13.77 24.21 -25.78
N ASN A 44 15.05 24.44 -26.06
CA ASN A 44 15.69 24.11 -27.33
C ASN A 44 16.14 22.64 -27.40
N VAL A 45 16.18 21.93 -26.28
CA VAL A 45 16.39 20.48 -26.29
C VAL A 45 15.15 19.78 -26.85
N PRO A 46 15.27 18.96 -27.91
CA PRO A 46 14.13 18.26 -28.47
C PRO A 46 13.46 17.35 -27.45
N TYR A 47 12.14 17.47 -27.30
CA TYR A 47 11.33 16.67 -26.37
C TYR A 47 11.78 16.76 -24.90
N TYR A 48 12.31 17.90 -24.47
CA TYR A 48 12.86 18.10 -23.12
C TYR A 48 11.93 17.64 -22.00
N VAL A 49 10.62 17.89 -22.12
CA VAL A 49 9.61 17.45 -21.13
C VAL A 49 9.62 15.93 -20.97
N ILE A 50 9.51 15.20 -22.09
CA ILE A 50 9.50 13.73 -22.10
C ILE A 50 10.84 13.18 -21.60
N ARG A 51 11.96 13.83 -21.95
CA ARG A 51 13.28 13.43 -21.47
C ARG A 51 13.40 13.57 -19.95
N ILE A 52 12.89 14.65 -19.37
CA ILE A 52 12.86 14.85 -17.91
C ILE A 52 11.98 13.79 -17.25
N ASP A 53 10.79 13.53 -17.81
CA ASP A 53 9.86 12.52 -17.29
C ASP A 53 10.48 11.10 -17.39
N ALA A 54 11.20 10.79 -18.47
CA ALA A 54 11.92 9.52 -18.63
C ALA A 54 13.12 9.40 -17.67
N MET A 55 13.84 10.49 -17.42
CA MET A 55 14.91 10.50 -16.41
C MET A 55 14.34 10.27 -15.02
N LEU A 56 13.21 10.92 -14.66
CA LEU A 56 12.51 10.69 -13.40
C LEU A 56 12.11 9.22 -13.25
N LEU A 57 11.46 8.67 -14.27
CA LEU A 57 11.07 7.26 -14.28
C LEU A 57 12.29 6.36 -14.04
N ARG A 58 13.38 6.58 -14.77
CA ARG A 58 14.60 5.76 -14.63
C ARG A 58 15.18 5.81 -13.22
N GLU A 59 15.21 6.98 -12.58
CA GLU A 59 15.75 7.12 -11.22
C GLU A 59 14.83 6.50 -10.15
N GLU A 60 13.52 6.42 -10.40
CA GLU A 60 12.53 5.94 -9.43
C GLU A 60 12.10 4.48 -9.66
N PHE A 61 12.37 3.93 -10.86
CA PHE A 61 11.84 2.65 -11.31
C PHE A 61 12.22 1.49 -10.39
N ASP A 62 13.51 1.33 -10.08
CA ASP A 62 13.98 0.20 -9.29
C ASP A 62 13.41 0.21 -7.87
N HIS A 63 13.28 1.41 -7.28
CA HIS A 63 12.66 1.55 -5.97
C HIS A 63 11.17 1.21 -5.99
N ALA A 64 10.44 1.75 -6.97
CA ALA A 64 9.01 1.46 -7.14
C ALA A 64 8.77 -0.04 -7.39
N MET A 65 9.58 -0.65 -8.26
CA MET A 65 9.49 -2.08 -8.56
C MET A 65 9.78 -2.94 -7.32
N SER A 66 10.83 -2.62 -6.57
CA SER A 66 11.18 -3.33 -5.34
C SER A 66 10.04 -3.30 -4.30
N GLN A 67 9.36 -2.16 -4.15
CA GLN A 67 8.20 -2.05 -3.26
C GLN A 67 7.03 -2.94 -3.70
N VAL A 68 6.77 -3.02 -5.00
CA VAL A 68 5.73 -3.89 -5.57
C VAL A 68 6.09 -5.36 -5.35
N GLU A 69 7.32 -5.76 -5.68
CA GLU A 69 7.81 -7.12 -5.50
C GLU A 69 7.75 -7.55 -4.03
N GLN A 70 8.15 -6.68 -3.11
CA GLN A 70 8.08 -6.94 -1.68
C GLN A 70 6.62 -7.15 -1.23
N SER A 71 5.70 -6.31 -1.70
CA SER A 71 4.28 -6.41 -1.38
C SER A 71 3.68 -7.74 -1.86
N ILE A 72 4.01 -8.15 -3.09
CA ILE A 72 3.58 -9.43 -3.66
C ILE A 72 4.18 -10.60 -2.88
N SER A 73 5.48 -10.54 -2.56
CA SER A 73 6.18 -11.57 -1.79
C SER A 73 5.55 -11.79 -0.42
N VAL A 74 5.21 -10.71 0.29
CA VAL A 74 4.50 -10.78 1.59
C VAL A 74 3.14 -11.45 1.43
N LEU A 75 2.35 -11.07 0.42
CA LEU A 75 1.03 -11.66 0.17
C LEU A 75 1.14 -13.15 -0.16
N LEU A 76 2.05 -13.54 -1.05
CA LEU A 76 2.26 -14.93 -1.42
C LEU A 76 2.70 -15.78 -0.22
N ARG A 77 3.60 -15.24 0.62
CA ARG A 77 4.02 -15.90 1.84
C ARG A 77 2.85 -16.08 2.81
N ALA A 78 2.06 -15.03 3.07
CA ALA A 78 0.90 -15.11 3.94
C ALA A 78 -0.14 -16.14 3.44
N ILE A 79 -0.43 -16.16 2.13
CA ILE A 79 -1.33 -17.15 1.53
C ILE A 79 -0.78 -18.57 1.72
N LYS A 80 0.52 -18.77 1.51
CA LYS A 80 1.16 -20.07 1.70
C LYS A 80 1.08 -20.52 3.15
N GLU A 81 1.41 -19.65 4.10
CA GLU A 81 1.32 -19.92 5.54
C GLU A 81 -0.11 -20.29 5.94
N LEU A 82 -1.12 -19.54 5.49
CA LEU A 82 -2.52 -19.84 5.76
C LEU A 82 -2.96 -21.19 5.19
N ARG A 83 -2.53 -21.52 3.96
CA ARG A 83 -2.87 -22.81 3.31
C ARG A 83 -2.16 -24.01 3.94
N GLN A 84 -0.98 -23.80 4.50
CA GLN A 84 -0.15 -24.85 5.11
C GLN A 84 -0.37 -24.95 6.64
N CYS A 85 -1.11 -24.02 7.24
CA CYS A 85 -1.41 -24.05 8.66
C CYS A 85 -2.48 -25.09 8.97
N PHE A 86 -2.05 -26.27 9.45
CA PHE A 86 -2.94 -27.34 9.86
C PHE A 86 -3.75 -26.99 11.13
N ALA A 87 -3.23 -26.11 11.99
CA ALA A 87 -3.90 -25.72 13.22
C ALA A 87 -5.08 -24.75 12.96
N LEU A 88 -5.00 -23.90 11.93
CA LEU A 88 -5.99 -22.85 11.68
C LEU A 88 -7.41 -23.41 11.43
N PRO A 89 -7.62 -24.42 10.56
CA PRO A 89 -8.93 -25.05 10.41
C PRO A 89 -9.50 -25.60 11.73
N THR A 90 -8.66 -26.20 12.56
CA THR A 90 -9.04 -26.72 13.89
C THR A 90 -9.48 -25.60 14.81
N ILE A 91 -8.72 -24.50 14.90
CA ILE A 91 -9.09 -23.31 15.68
C ILE A 91 -10.44 -22.76 15.20
N LEU A 92 -10.62 -22.59 13.89
CA LEU A 92 -11.86 -22.06 13.32
C LEU A 92 -13.05 -23.00 13.59
N HIS A 93 -12.83 -24.32 13.57
CA HIS A 93 -13.87 -25.30 13.90
C HIS A 93 -14.32 -25.19 15.36
N PHE A 94 -13.38 -25.08 16.32
CA PHE A 94 -13.72 -24.89 17.73
C PHE A 94 -14.46 -23.57 17.97
N VAL A 95 -14.05 -22.49 17.31
CA VAL A 95 -14.77 -21.21 17.38
C VAL A 95 -16.19 -21.36 16.85
N LEU A 96 -16.39 -22.07 15.73
CA LEU A 96 -17.72 -22.33 15.18
C LEU A 96 -18.58 -23.15 16.14
N GLN A 97 -18.04 -24.22 16.72
CA GLN A 97 -18.74 -25.07 17.68
C GLN A 97 -19.15 -24.29 18.93
N ALA A 98 -18.23 -23.53 19.51
CA ALA A 98 -18.52 -22.72 20.69
C ALA A 98 -19.55 -21.63 20.37
N GLY A 99 -19.43 -20.96 19.22
CA GLY A 99 -20.40 -19.99 18.74
C GLY A 99 -21.80 -20.58 18.56
N ASN A 100 -21.92 -21.74 17.90
CA ASN A 100 -23.19 -22.45 17.73
C ASN A 100 -23.79 -22.85 19.08
N TYR A 101 -22.98 -23.36 20.01
CA TYR A 101 -23.44 -23.73 21.34
C TYR A 101 -24.01 -22.54 22.10
N LEU A 102 -23.30 -21.41 22.11
CA LEU A 102 -23.73 -20.20 22.83
C LEU A 102 -24.98 -19.55 22.20
N ASN A 103 -25.15 -19.70 20.89
CA ASN A 103 -26.26 -19.10 20.15
C ASN A 103 -27.42 -20.07 19.87
N ARG A 104 -27.48 -21.23 20.55
CA ARG A 104 -28.58 -22.20 20.38
C ARG A 104 -29.94 -21.51 20.61
N GLY A 105 -30.86 -21.71 19.66
CA GLY A 105 -32.20 -21.10 19.69
C GLY A 105 -32.28 -19.66 19.17
N ALA A 106 -31.14 -19.02 18.87
CA ALA A 106 -31.08 -17.74 18.16
C ALA A 106 -30.79 -17.94 16.66
N ALA A 107 -30.87 -16.86 15.88
CA ALA A 107 -30.64 -16.86 14.44
C ALA A 107 -29.28 -17.44 14.00
N PHE A 108 -28.29 -17.48 14.89
CA PHE A 108 -26.92 -17.93 14.62
C PHE A 108 -26.52 -19.26 15.29
N GLY A 109 -27.48 -20.02 15.85
CA GLY A 109 -27.19 -21.25 16.60
C GLY A 109 -26.83 -22.49 15.77
N ASN A 110 -27.03 -22.44 14.45
CA ASN A 110 -26.77 -23.54 13.50
C ASN A 110 -25.95 -23.04 12.30
N ALA A 111 -24.96 -22.18 12.54
CA ALA A 111 -24.10 -21.67 11.49
C ALA A 111 -23.20 -22.77 10.93
N VAL A 112 -22.97 -22.74 9.61
CA VAL A 112 -22.00 -23.60 8.90
C VAL A 112 -20.63 -22.93 8.73
N GLY A 113 -20.54 -21.65 9.11
CA GLY A 113 -19.34 -20.82 9.02
C GLY A 113 -19.60 -19.43 9.57
N PHE A 114 -18.54 -18.64 9.70
CA PHE A 114 -18.62 -17.27 10.21
C PHE A 114 -17.60 -16.37 9.48
N ARG A 115 -17.80 -15.05 9.58
CA ARG A 115 -16.86 -14.08 9.00
C ARG A 115 -15.61 -14.00 9.88
N LEU A 116 -14.40 -13.98 9.29
CA LEU A 116 -13.15 -13.85 10.06
C LEU A 116 -13.12 -12.62 10.99
N ALA A 117 -13.82 -11.54 10.62
CA ALA A 117 -13.97 -10.36 11.47
C ALA A 117 -14.58 -10.68 12.86
N SER A 118 -15.40 -11.72 12.97
CA SER A 118 -15.98 -12.20 14.23
C SER A 118 -14.93 -12.78 15.19
N LEU A 119 -13.71 -13.12 14.74
CA LEU A 119 -12.64 -13.56 15.65
C LEU A 119 -12.28 -12.49 16.68
N LYS A 120 -12.48 -11.20 16.35
CA LYS A 120 -12.24 -10.09 17.28
C LYS A 120 -13.22 -10.11 18.46
N THR A 121 -14.45 -10.60 18.28
CA THR A 121 -15.47 -10.58 19.34
C THR A 121 -15.25 -11.68 20.39
N LEU A 122 -14.28 -12.58 20.18
CA LEU A 122 -13.93 -13.63 21.14
C LEU A 122 -13.32 -13.05 22.43
N THR A 123 -12.66 -11.90 22.36
CA THR A 123 -12.16 -11.18 23.55
C THR A 123 -13.28 -10.52 24.34
N ASP A 124 -14.38 -10.18 23.67
CA ASP A 124 -15.46 -9.39 24.26
C ASP A 124 -16.53 -10.29 24.92
N THR A 125 -16.62 -11.55 24.48
CA THR A 125 -17.55 -12.54 25.01
C THR A 125 -17.04 -13.07 26.35
N LYS A 126 -17.54 -12.52 27.45
CA LYS A 126 -17.14 -12.90 28.82
C LYS A 126 -17.73 -14.24 29.24
N ALA A 127 -16.95 -15.02 29.99
CA ALA A 127 -17.42 -16.21 30.66
C ALA A 127 -18.00 -15.86 32.06
N ASN A 128 -18.69 -16.82 32.67
CA ASN A 128 -19.19 -16.70 34.05
C ASN A 128 -18.06 -16.72 35.10
N LYS A 129 -16.82 -17.02 34.68
CA LYS A 129 -15.63 -16.92 35.52
C LYS A 129 -15.00 -15.53 35.35
N PRO A 130 -14.80 -14.76 36.45
CA PRO A 130 -14.14 -13.47 36.38
C PRO A 130 -12.77 -13.55 35.70
N GLY A 131 -12.51 -12.61 34.80
CA GLY A 131 -11.25 -12.55 34.04
C GLY A 131 -11.14 -13.54 32.88
N MET A 132 -12.18 -14.31 32.56
CA MET A 132 -12.16 -15.28 31.46
C MET A 132 -13.09 -14.85 30.32
N THR A 133 -12.63 -15.07 29.08
CA THR A 133 -13.38 -14.78 27.84
C THR A 133 -13.47 -16.03 26.98
N LEU A 134 -14.28 -15.99 25.93
CA LEU A 134 -14.37 -17.07 24.95
C LEU A 134 -13.01 -17.33 24.29
N MET A 135 -12.21 -16.29 24.03
CA MET A 135 -10.83 -16.46 23.53
C MET A 135 -9.97 -17.31 24.48
N HIS A 136 -10.03 -17.06 25.79
CA HIS A 136 -9.29 -17.84 26.78
C HIS A 136 -9.75 -19.30 26.80
N TYR A 137 -11.06 -19.54 26.72
CA TYR A 137 -11.62 -20.88 26.66
C TYR A 137 -11.13 -21.64 25.41
N VAL A 138 -11.27 -21.03 24.23
CA VAL A 138 -10.85 -21.61 22.95
C VAL A 138 -9.35 -21.91 22.98
N ALA A 139 -8.51 -21.00 23.49
CA ALA A 139 -7.08 -21.23 23.62
C ALA A 139 -6.75 -22.41 24.56
N MET A 140 -7.42 -22.51 25.72
CA MET A 140 -7.24 -23.64 26.63
C MET A 140 -7.58 -24.97 25.95
N VAL A 141 -8.76 -25.06 25.32
CA VAL A 141 -9.19 -26.30 24.66
C VAL A 141 -8.17 -26.75 23.62
N ILE A 142 -7.66 -25.82 22.81
CA ILE A 142 -6.72 -26.10 21.71
C ILE A 142 -5.31 -26.43 22.21
N ILE A 143 -4.87 -25.89 23.35
CA ILE A 143 -3.55 -26.21 23.92
C ILE A 143 -3.54 -27.60 24.57
N PHE A 144 -4.69 -28.06 25.05
CA PHE A 144 -4.83 -29.34 25.75
C PHE A 144 -5.46 -30.46 24.89
N THR A 145 -5.59 -30.26 23.57
CA THR A 145 -5.92 -31.31 22.57
C THR A 145 -4.83 -31.41 21.51
#